data_AF-A0A7S0LPL2-F1
#
_entry.id   AF-A0A7S0LPL2-F1
#
_cell.length_a   1.000
_cell.length_b   1.000
_cell.length_c   1.000
_cell.angle_alpha   90.00
_cell.angle_beta   90.00
_cell.angle_gamma   90.00
#
_symmetry.space_group_name_H-M   'P 1'
#
loop_
_entity.id
_entity.type
_entity.pdbx_description
1 polymer ?
#
loop_
_entity_poly.entity_id
_entity_poly.type
_entity_poly.pdbx_seq_one_letter_code
_entity_poly.pdbx_strand_id
1 'polypeptide(L)'
;IGVHPGARPHRRHYANPSDISFAEAKLFTVLQMLPALIMVAAALFPPPSAPKPLNSAAAPFKLRRDAFHNVELRTPLEACTFYVTADVAAALEADHPVRLRVEAAVESAMRSQMQASCSAEHKQQSQLVDKAKRKPKGEEREELLEKALAMPMPSCSWLEDHPP
;
A
#
# COMPACT_ATOMS: atom_id res chain seq x y z
N ILE A 1 0.18 -71.58 -18.86
CA ILE A 1 -0.84 -70.59 -18.43
C ILE A 1 -0.96 -69.58 -19.56
N GLY A 2 -1.88 -69.83 -20.49
CA GLY A 2 -2.07 -69.04 -21.71
C GLY A 2 -3.20 -68.05 -21.51
N VAL A 3 -2.89 -66.77 -21.63
CA VAL A 3 -3.86 -65.67 -21.56
C VAL A 3 -4.46 -65.50 -22.96
N HIS A 4 -5.78 -65.66 -23.09
CA HIS A 4 -6.49 -65.53 -24.35
C HIS A 4 -6.47 -64.08 -24.86
N PRO A 5 -6.06 -63.83 -26.12
CA PRO A 5 -6.14 -62.51 -26.73
C PRO A 5 -7.56 -62.30 -27.28
N GLY A 6 -8.43 -61.67 -26.50
CA GLY A 6 -9.83 -61.47 -26.94
C GLY A 6 -10.70 -60.50 -26.16
N ALA A 7 -10.25 -59.95 -25.03
CA ALA A 7 -11.05 -59.01 -24.24
C ALA A 7 -10.58 -57.57 -24.45
N ARG A 8 -11.06 -56.91 -25.51
CA ARG A 8 -11.03 -55.43 -25.57
C ARG A 8 -12.33 -54.89 -24.95
N PRO A 9 -12.23 -53.96 -23.99
CA PRO A 9 -13.37 -53.46 -23.23
C PRO A 9 -14.35 -52.70 -24.14
N HIS A 10 -15.63 -53.02 -23.98
CA HIS A 10 -16.74 -52.39 -24.67
C HIS A 10 -16.80 -50.90 -24.28
N ARG A 11 -16.34 -50.03 -25.19
CA ARG A 11 -16.35 -48.57 -25.02
C ARG A 11 -17.81 -48.10 -25.01
N ARG A 12 -18.34 -47.75 -23.84
CA ARG A 12 -19.67 -47.12 -23.72
C ARG A 12 -19.56 -45.70 -24.26
N HIS A 13 -20.07 -45.48 -25.46
CA HIS A 13 -20.31 -44.15 -26.00
C HIS A 13 -21.50 -43.53 -25.25
N TYR A 14 -21.22 -42.69 -24.25
CA TYR A 14 -22.18 -41.66 -23.84
C TYR A 14 -21.81 -40.37 -24.55
N ALA A 15 -22.46 -40.13 -25.68
CA ALA A 15 -22.55 -38.82 -26.29
C ALA A 15 -23.98 -38.71 -26.86
N ASN A 16 -24.93 -38.41 -25.98
CA ASN A 16 -26.08 -37.63 -26.43
C ASN A 16 -25.60 -36.18 -26.44
N PRO A 17 -25.41 -35.53 -27.60
CA PRO A 17 -25.42 -34.08 -27.61
C PRO A 17 -26.85 -33.70 -27.23
N SER A 18 -27.05 -33.30 -25.98
CA SER A 18 -28.20 -32.46 -25.66
C SER A 18 -28.08 -31.23 -26.53
N ASP A 19 -29.01 -31.07 -27.46
CA ASP A 19 -29.15 -29.86 -28.27
C ASP A 19 -29.18 -28.67 -27.31
N ILE A 20 -28.08 -27.94 -27.24
CA ILE A 20 -27.99 -26.67 -26.51
C ILE A 20 -29.05 -25.80 -27.15
N SER A 21 -30.12 -25.53 -26.42
CA SER A 21 -31.25 -24.79 -26.97
C SER A 21 -30.75 -23.43 -27.45
N PHE A 22 -31.33 -22.89 -28.52
CA PHE A 22 -30.99 -21.55 -29.04
C PHE A 22 -31.01 -20.45 -27.97
N ALA A 23 -31.72 -20.67 -26.85
CA ALA A 23 -31.74 -19.79 -25.69
C ALA A 23 -30.43 -19.83 -24.88
N GLU A 24 -29.83 -21.00 -24.69
CA GLU A 24 -28.56 -21.18 -23.98
C GLU A 24 -27.38 -20.63 -24.80
N ALA A 25 -27.40 -20.79 -26.12
CA ALA A 25 -26.40 -20.18 -27.01
C ALA A 25 -26.45 -18.63 -26.97
N LYS A 26 -27.65 -18.05 -26.85
CA LYS A 26 -27.84 -16.59 -26.67
C LYS A 26 -27.39 -16.11 -25.29
N LEU A 27 -27.66 -16.88 -24.24
CA LEU A 27 -27.15 -16.59 -22.90
C LEU A 27 -25.62 -16.63 -22.87
N PHE A 28 -25.01 -17.60 -23.55
CA PHE A 28 -23.56 -17.70 -23.62
C PHE A 28 -22.92 -16.52 -24.38
N THR A 29 -23.54 -16.05 -25.46
CA THR A 29 -23.08 -14.86 -26.19
C THR A 29 -23.26 -13.57 -25.38
N VAL A 30 -24.34 -13.45 -24.60
CA VAL A 30 -24.54 -12.31 -23.67
C VAL A 30 -23.50 -12.34 -22.53
N LEU A 31 -23.22 -13.51 -21.95
CA LEU A 31 -22.18 -13.67 -20.94
C LEU A 31 -20.77 -13.40 -21.49
N GLN A 32 -20.49 -13.73 -22.76
CA GLN A 32 -19.23 -13.40 -23.41
C GLN A 32 -19.03 -11.88 -23.62
N MET A 33 -20.11 -11.10 -23.74
CA MET A 33 -20.06 -9.64 -23.88
C MET A 33 -19.99 -8.90 -22.54
N LEU A 34 -20.15 -9.62 -21.42
CA LEU A 34 -20.19 -9.05 -20.08
C LEU A 34 -18.86 -8.32 -19.70
N PRO A 35 -17.66 -8.83 -20.01
CA PRO A 35 -16.42 -8.11 -19.75
C PRO A 35 -16.33 -6.78 -20.53
N ALA A 36 -16.82 -6.76 -21.77
CA ALA A 36 -16.83 -5.54 -22.58
C ALA A 36 -17.83 -4.50 -22.02
N LEU A 37 -19.00 -4.96 -21.56
CA LEU A 37 -19.99 -4.11 -20.90
C LEU A 37 -19.47 -3.54 -19.57
N ILE A 38 -18.74 -4.34 -18.77
CA ILE A 38 -18.08 -3.85 -17.55
C ILE A 38 -17.05 -2.77 -17.89
N MET A 39 -16.24 -2.95 -18.94
CA MET A 39 -15.23 -1.96 -19.35
C MET A 39 -15.87 -0.65 -19.83
N VAL A 40 -16.99 -0.72 -20.56
CA VAL A 40 -17.76 0.47 -20.97
C VAL A 40 -18.39 1.16 -19.75
N ALA A 41 -18.95 0.39 -18.82
CA ALA A 41 -19.50 0.94 -17.58
C ALA A 41 -18.41 1.61 -16.72
N ALA A 42 -17.22 1.03 -16.63
CA ALA A 42 -16.08 1.61 -15.91
C ALA A 42 -15.53 2.89 -16.59
N ALA A 43 -15.68 3.02 -17.91
CA ALA A 43 -15.31 4.23 -18.64
C ALA A 43 -16.33 5.36 -18.46
N LEU A 44 -17.63 5.03 -18.42
CA LEU A 44 -18.71 6.01 -18.24
C LEU A 44 -18.90 6.41 -16.77
N PHE A 45 -18.66 5.49 -15.85
CA PHE A 45 -18.72 5.68 -14.42
C PHE A 45 -17.35 5.38 -13.83
N PRO A 46 -16.37 6.29 -13.98
CA PRO A 46 -15.09 6.12 -13.32
C PRO A 46 -15.37 5.93 -11.83
N PRO A 47 -14.73 4.94 -11.17
CA PRO A 47 -14.86 4.78 -9.73
C PRO A 47 -14.56 6.12 -9.06
N PRO A 48 -15.24 6.44 -7.93
CA PRO A 48 -14.96 7.66 -7.20
C PRO A 48 -13.45 7.75 -7.01
N SER A 49 -12.85 8.77 -7.61
CA SER A 49 -11.40 8.89 -7.75
C SER A 49 -10.76 8.59 -6.41
N ALA A 50 -9.83 7.62 -6.39
CA ALA A 50 -9.03 7.33 -5.22
C ALA A 50 -8.58 8.64 -4.58
N PRO A 51 -8.63 8.78 -3.24
CA PRO A 51 -8.36 10.04 -2.56
C PRO A 51 -7.05 10.60 -3.12
N LYS A 52 -7.17 11.74 -3.80
CA LYS A 52 -6.04 12.39 -4.44
C LYS A 52 -5.03 12.64 -3.33
N PRO A 53 -3.80 12.10 -3.41
CA PRO A 53 -2.83 12.31 -2.35
C PRO A 53 -2.67 13.82 -2.19
N LEU A 54 -2.88 14.32 -0.97
CA LEU A 54 -2.75 15.74 -0.65
C LEU A 54 -1.35 16.17 -1.10
N ASN A 55 -1.30 16.97 -2.17
CA ASN A 55 -0.06 17.52 -2.67
C ASN A 55 0.54 18.36 -1.53
N SER A 56 1.65 17.91 -0.94
CA SER A 56 2.25 18.54 0.26
C SER A 56 2.64 20.01 0.07
N ALA A 57 2.69 20.49 -1.19
CA ALA A 57 2.89 21.89 -1.53
C ALA A 57 1.64 22.77 -1.32
N ALA A 58 0.43 22.21 -1.45
CA ALA A 58 -0.85 22.91 -1.31
C ALA A 58 -1.66 22.47 -0.08
N ALA A 59 -1.08 21.60 0.77
CA ALA A 59 -1.72 21.19 2.01
C ALA A 59 -1.84 22.41 2.96
N PRO A 60 -2.96 22.56 3.69
CA PRO A 60 -3.17 23.68 4.61
C PRO A 60 -2.33 23.56 5.90
N PHE A 61 -1.43 22.57 5.97
CA PHE A 61 -0.57 22.27 7.10
C PHE A 61 0.83 21.89 6.65
N LYS A 62 1.81 22.04 7.56
CA LYS A 62 3.19 21.61 7.42
C LYS A 62 3.64 20.85 8.67
N LEU A 63 4.50 19.84 8.50
CA LEU A 63 5.11 19.12 9.61
C LEU A 63 6.31 19.88 10.22
N ARG A 64 6.80 20.93 9.54
CA ARG A 64 7.86 21.81 10.02
C ARG A 64 7.38 23.25 10.00
N ARG A 65 7.82 24.02 11.00
CA ARG A 65 7.53 25.45 11.11
C ARG A 65 8.15 26.21 9.94
N ASP A 66 7.40 27.17 9.42
CA ASP A 66 7.84 28.10 8.38
C ASP A 66 7.35 29.51 8.72
N ALA A 67 7.83 30.53 8.01
CA ALA A 67 7.43 31.93 8.20
C ALA A 67 5.91 32.12 8.10
N PHE A 68 5.26 31.37 7.21
CA PHE A 68 3.80 31.44 6.98
C PHE A 68 3.01 30.44 7.83
N HIS A 69 3.61 29.31 8.21
CA HIS A 69 2.98 28.25 9.00
C HIS A 69 3.63 28.23 10.38
N ASN A 70 3.14 29.11 11.26
CA ASN A 70 3.75 29.41 12.55
C ASN A 70 2.86 29.07 13.75
N VAL A 71 1.59 28.70 13.53
CA VAL A 71 0.68 28.27 14.59
C VAL A 71 0.83 26.77 14.79
N GLU A 72 1.32 26.37 15.96
CA GLU A 72 1.47 24.97 16.35
C GLU A 72 0.12 24.40 16.80
N LEU A 73 -0.26 23.28 16.19
CA LEU A 73 -1.37 22.44 16.60
C LEU A 73 -0.86 21.02 16.83
N ARG A 74 -1.59 20.26 17.63
CA ARG A 74 -1.26 18.88 18.00
C ARG A 74 -2.44 17.98 17.71
N THR A 75 -2.14 16.76 17.25
CA THR A 75 -3.16 15.74 17.09
C THR A 75 -3.61 15.21 18.47
N PRO A 76 -4.82 14.63 18.59
CA PRO A 76 -5.41 14.29 19.89
C PRO A 76 -4.60 13.28 20.72
N LEU A 77 -3.82 12.43 20.05
CA LEU A 77 -2.94 11.46 20.69
C LEU A 77 -1.53 12.02 20.98
N GLU A 78 -1.34 13.34 20.86
CA GLU A 78 -0.05 14.04 20.97
C GLU A 78 1.08 13.45 20.10
N ALA A 79 0.75 12.56 19.17
CA ALA A 79 1.72 11.81 18.38
C ALA A 79 2.47 12.70 17.39
N CYS A 80 1.86 13.81 16.96
CA CYS A 80 2.37 14.66 15.89
C CYS A 80 2.12 16.15 16.18
N THR A 81 3.17 16.96 16.01
CA THR A 81 3.05 18.42 15.91
C THR A 81 2.93 18.83 14.46
N PHE A 82 2.01 19.74 14.16
CA PHE A 82 1.87 20.32 12.83
C PHE A 82 1.63 21.81 12.92
N TYR A 83 1.96 22.49 11.83
CA TYR A 83 1.95 23.94 11.74
C TYR A 83 0.99 24.39 10.66
N VAL A 84 0.17 25.38 11.00
CA VAL A 84 -0.80 26.00 10.10
C VAL A 84 -0.62 27.52 10.10
N THR A 85 -1.24 28.18 9.13
CA THR A 85 -1.41 29.64 9.13
C THR A 85 -2.46 30.04 10.19
N ALA A 86 -2.42 31.27 10.69
CA ALA A 86 -3.40 31.77 11.66
C ALA A 86 -4.87 31.69 11.17
N ASP A 87 -5.13 32.00 9.90
CA ASP A 87 -6.49 31.94 9.33
C ASP A 87 -7.05 30.51 9.33
N VAL A 88 -6.21 29.54 8.97
CA VAL A 88 -6.55 28.11 9.01
C VAL A 88 -6.78 27.65 10.45
N ALA A 89 -5.95 28.07 11.41
CA ALA A 89 -6.16 27.72 12.82
C ALA A 89 -7.54 28.17 13.31
N ALA A 90 -7.94 29.41 13.02
CA ALA A 90 -9.26 29.93 13.36
C ALA A 90 -10.39 29.13 12.69
N ALA A 91 -10.22 28.73 11.42
CA ALA A 91 -11.19 27.89 10.71
C ALA A 91 -11.31 26.48 11.31
N LEU A 92 -10.20 25.86 11.75
CA LEU A 92 -10.20 24.55 12.39
C LEU A 92 -10.80 24.59 13.81
N GLU A 93 -10.69 25.71 14.51
CA GLU A 93 -11.38 25.91 15.80
C GLU A 93 -12.90 26.04 15.62
N ALA A 94 -13.34 26.69 14.54
CA ALA A 94 -14.76 26.88 14.25
C ALA A 94 -15.45 25.59 13.74
N ASP A 95 -14.74 24.72 13.01
CA ASP A 95 -15.30 23.53 12.35
C ASP A 95 -14.59 22.23 12.80
N HIS A 96 -15.22 21.55 13.78
CA HIS A 96 -14.72 20.30 14.33
C HIS A 96 -14.59 19.15 13.30
N PRO A 97 -15.56 18.85 12.42
CA PRO A 97 -15.38 17.79 11.43
C PRO A 97 -14.28 18.09 10.41
N VAL A 98 -14.04 19.36 10.05
CA VAL A 98 -12.89 19.72 9.21
C VAL A 98 -11.59 19.49 9.96
N ARG A 99 -11.52 19.87 11.24
CA ARG A 99 -10.37 19.61 12.11
C ARG A 99 -9.99 18.13 12.17
N LEU A 100 -10.95 17.24 12.40
CA LEU A 100 -10.69 15.79 12.43
C LEU A 100 -10.10 15.27 11.11
N ARG A 101 -10.57 15.79 9.96
CA ARG A 101 -10.03 15.39 8.65
C ARG A 101 -8.59 15.86 8.47
N VAL A 102 -8.27 17.07 8.93
CA VAL A 102 -6.91 17.61 8.88
C VAL A 102 -5.99 16.82 9.80
N GLU A 103 -6.41 16.52 11.02
CA GLU A 103 -5.64 15.70 11.96
C GLU A 103 -5.35 14.30 11.39
N ALA A 104 -6.36 13.61 10.84
CA ALA A 104 -6.15 12.32 10.17
C ALA A 104 -5.22 12.41 8.94
N ALA A 105 -5.29 13.52 8.20
CA ALA A 105 -4.38 13.78 7.09
C ALA A 105 -2.93 14.03 7.56
N VAL A 106 -2.75 14.73 8.68
CA VAL A 106 -1.45 14.96 9.32
C VAL A 106 -0.84 13.63 9.76
N GLU A 107 -1.61 12.79 10.45
CA GLU A 107 -1.14 11.49 10.96
C GLU A 107 -0.74 10.55 9.81
N SER A 108 -1.58 10.47 8.77
CA SER A 108 -1.25 9.67 7.58
C SER A 108 -0.02 10.18 6.83
N ALA A 109 0.16 11.50 6.71
CA ALA A 109 1.33 12.10 6.09
C ALA A 109 2.61 11.84 6.91
N MET A 110 2.55 12.00 8.24
CA MET A 110 3.67 11.71 9.13
C MET A 110 4.07 10.24 9.05
N ARG A 111 3.10 9.33 9.12
CA ARG A 111 3.35 7.89 8.98
C ARG A 111 4.00 7.56 7.64
N SER A 112 3.50 8.13 6.53
CA SER A 112 4.10 7.94 5.21
C SER A 112 5.55 8.44 5.16
N GLN A 113 5.84 9.58 5.79
CA GLN A 113 7.20 10.11 5.91
C GLN A 113 8.12 9.20 6.74
N MET A 114 7.63 8.69 7.87
CA MET A 114 8.39 7.76 8.72
C MET A 114 8.63 6.43 8.00
N GLN A 115 7.66 5.91 7.23
CA GLN A 115 7.83 4.72 6.39
C GLN A 115 8.91 4.93 5.31
N ALA A 116 8.87 6.08 4.63
CA ALA A 116 9.89 6.41 3.65
C ALA A 116 11.28 6.52 4.30
N SER A 117 11.38 7.14 5.47
CA SER A 117 12.64 7.31 6.22
C SER A 117 13.18 5.97 6.73
N CYS A 118 12.32 5.11 7.29
CA CYS A 118 12.67 3.76 7.70
C CYS A 118 13.17 2.91 6.52
N SER A 119 12.53 3.02 5.34
CA SER A 119 13.01 2.32 4.13
C SER A 119 14.41 2.78 3.70
N ALA A 120 14.72 4.08 3.88
CA ALA A 120 16.03 4.64 3.58
C ALA A 120 17.09 4.18 4.61
N GLU A 121 16.73 4.17 5.90
CA GLU A 121 17.58 3.65 6.99
C GLU A 121 17.92 2.17 6.76
N HIS A 122 16.92 1.34 6.44
CA HIS A 122 17.14 -0.08 6.12
C HIS A 122 18.04 -0.27 4.90
N LYS A 123 17.90 0.59 3.87
CA LYS A 123 18.79 0.59 2.70
C LYS A 123 20.21 1.02 3.07
N GLN A 124 20.38 1.94 4.02
CA GLN A 124 21.69 2.35 4.51
C GLN A 124 22.34 1.22 5.32
N GLN A 125 21.56 0.56 6.18
CA GLN A 125 22.00 -0.59 6.94
C GLN A 125 22.46 -1.73 6.03
N SER A 126 21.66 -2.08 5.01
CA SER A 126 22.01 -3.13 4.06
C SER A 126 23.30 -2.81 3.29
N GLN A 127 23.50 -1.55 2.89
CA GLN A 127 24.75 -1.12 2.27
C GLN A 127 25.96 -1.27 3.19
N LEU A 128 25.84 -0.98 4.49
CA LEU A 128 26.92 -1.20 5.44
C LEU A 128 27.22 -2.69 5.64
N VAL A 129 26.18 -3.52 5.75
CA VAL A 129 26.30 -4.97 5.84
C VAL A 129 26.99 -5.53 4.59
N ASP A 130 26.63 -5.06 3.40
CA ASP A 130 27.23 -5.50 2.14
C ASP A 130 28.70 -5.05 2.03
N LYS A 131 29.03 -3.84 2.50
CA LYS A 131 30.42 -3.38 2.59
C LYS A 131 31.23 -4.26 3.54
N ALA A 132 30.68 -4.64 4.69
CA ALA A 132 31.33 -5.53 5.64
C ALA A 132 31.52 -6.95 5.05
N LYS A 133 30.51 -7.50 4.37
CA LYS A 133 30.59 -8.83 3.72
C LYS A 133 31.66 -8.93 2.62
N ARG A 134 32.00 -7.82 1.96
CA ARG A 134 33.06 -7.77 0.94
C ARG A 134 34.47 -7.86 1.53
N LYS A 135 34.65 -7.61 2.82
CA LYS A 135 35.94 -7.76 3.50
C LYS A 135 36.28 -9.25 3.71
N PRO A 136 37.57 -9.61 3.73
CA PRO A 136 37.97 -10.98 4.07
C PRO A 136 37.44 -11.36 5.45
N LYS A 137 37.25 -12.67 5.67
CA LYS A 137 36.84 -13.18 6.99
C LYS A 137 37.94 -12.88 8.02
N GLY A 138 37.55 -12.27 9.13
CA GLY A 138 38.44 -11.85 10.22
C GLY A 138 37.71 -10.89 11.16
N GLU A 139 38.37 -10.49 12.25
CA GLU A 139 37.81 -9.63 13.30
C GLU A 139 37.28 -8.31 12.73
N GLU A 140 38.01 -7.67 11.81
CA GLU A 140 37.58 -6.42 11.17
C GLU A 140 36.22 -6.54 10.46
N ARG A 141 35.93 -7.70 9.86
CA ARG A 141 34.64 -7.93 9.21
C ARG A 141 33.53 -8.06 10.25
N GLU A 142 33.80 -8.73 11.36
CA GLU A 142 32.82 -8.94 12.44
C GLU A 142 32.50 -7.61 13.12
N GLU A 143 33.49 -6.78 13.42
CA GLU A 143 33.27 -5.43 13.94
C GLU A 143 32.44 -4.54 12.99
N LEU A 144 32.70 -4.61 11.68
CA LEU A 144 31.94 -3.84 10.70
C LEU A 144 30.49 -4.35 10.57
N LEU A 145 30.28 -5.66 10.69
CA LEU A 145 28.95 -6.24 10.72
C LEU A 145 28.19 -5.82 11.99
N GLU A 146 28.84 -5.86 13.14
CA GLU A 146 28.26 -5.42 14.41
C GLU A 146 27.88 -3.93 14.35
N LYS A 147 28.78 -3.07 13.86
CA LYS A 147 28.51 -1.64 13.65
C LYS A 147 27.34 -1.40 12.68
N ALA A 148 27.23 -2.21 11.63
CA ALA A 148 26.13 -2.10 10.69
C ALA A 148 24.79 -2.51 11.34
N LEU A 149 24.78 -3.58 12.12
CA LEU A 149 23.58 -4.04 12.83
C LEU A 149 23.17 -3.10 13.97
N ALA A 150 24.14 -2.46 14.64
CA ALA A 150 23.93 -1.48 15.69
C ALA A 150 23.58 -0.07 15.16
N MET A 151 23.36 0.11 13.85
CA MET A 151 22.92 1.38 13.31
C MET A 151 21.56 1.77 13.92
N PRO A 152 21.43 2.96 14.53
CA PRO A 152 20.15 3.40 15.05
C PRO A 152 19.17 3.65 13.89
N MET A 153 17.97 3.08 14.00
CA MET A 153 16.87 3.23 13.03
C MET A 153 15.64 3.88 13.71
N PRO A 154 15.73 5.17 14.07
CA PRO A 154 14.70 5.84 14.87
C PRO A 154 13.35 5.92 14.15
N SER A 155 13.36 6.00 12.81
CA SER A 155 12.13 6.06 12.03
C SER A 155 11.39 4.72 12.04
N CYS A 156 12.13 3.61 12.05
CA CYS A 156 11.56 2.27 12.15
C CYS A 156 11.02 2.00 13.56
N SER A 157 11.76 2.34 14.62
CA SER A 157 11.29 2.16 16.00
C SER A 157 10.02 2.97 16.28
N TRP A 158 9.92 4.20 15.75
CA TRP A 158 8.70 5.01 15.89
C TRP A 158 7.46 4.32 15.30
N LEU A 159 7.61 3.64 14.15
CA LEU A 159 6.51 2.92 13.50
C LEU A 159 6.08 1.67 14.29
N GLU A 160 7.00 1.04 15.01
CA GLU A 160 6.69 -0.09 15.89
C GLU A 160 5.91 0.38 17.14
N ASP A 161 6.28 1.54 17.68
CA ASP A 161 5.59 2.15 18.83
C ASP A 161 4.20 2.69 18.49
N HIS A 162 3.91 3.00 17.21
CA HIS A 162 2.66 3.63 16.75
C HIS A 162 1.94 2.80 15.66
N PRO A 163 1.38 1.63 16.02
CA PRO A 163 0.66 0.76 15.09
C PRO A 163 -0.59 1.42 14.49
N PRO A 164 -1.09 0.92 13.36
CA PRO A 164 -2.25 1.47 12.65
C PRO A 164 -3.58 1.33 13.37
#